data_AF-A0A9D8E6I1-F1
#
_entry.id   AF-A0A9D8E6I1-F1
#
_cell.length_a   1.000
_cell.length_b   1.000
_cell.length_c   1.000
_cell.angle_alpha   90.00
_cell.angle_beta   90.00
_cell.angle_gamma   90.00
#
_symmetry.space_group_name_H-M   'P 1'
#
loop_
_entity.id
_entity.type
_entity.pdbx_description
1 polymer ?
#
loop_
_entity_poly.entity_id
_entity_poly.type
_entity_poly.pdbx_seq_one_letter_code
_entity_poly.pdbx_strand_id
1 'polypeptide(L)' 'MTAWPPELEGRAQALAGRYPERRSAVGPLLYLAMKHDGGLTAAGVRRVAELTGLTPAQVQGV' A
#
# COMPACT_ATOMS: atom_id res chain seq x y z
N MET A 1 13.31 -4.55 8.23
CA MET A 1 12.67 -3.49 7.42
C MET A 1 12.82 -3.88 5.96
N THR A 2 11.89 -4.65 5.41
CA THR A 2 11.96 -4.96 3.97
C THR A 2 11.28 -3.82 3.24
N ALA A 3 12.08 -2.86 2.79
CA ALA A 3 11.59 -1.78 1.95
C ALA A 3 11.17 -2.37 0.59
N TRP A 4 10.08 -1.84 0.01
CA TRP A 4 9.69 -2.21 -1.35
C TRP A 4 10.81 -1.87 -2.34
N PRO A 5 11.04 -2.71 -3.36
CA PRO A 5 11.98 -2.37 -4.41
C PRO A 5 11.51 -1.10 -5.14
N PRO A 6 12.43 -0.27 -5.68
CA PRO A 6 12.10 1.02 -6.26
C PRO A 6 11.03 0.96 -7.37
N GLU A 7 11.00 -0.13 -8.14
CA GLU A 7 9.99 -0.36 -9.19
C GLU A 7 8.58 -0.54 -8.60
N LEU A 8 8.46 -1.28 -7.50
CA LEU A 8 7.18 -1.49 -6.81
C LEU A 8 6.70 -0.19 -6.17
N GLU A 9 7.62 0.55 -5.57
CA GLU A 9 7.37 1.86 -4.98
C GLU A 9 6.86 2.87 -6.02
N GLY A 10 7.50 2.94 -7.19
CA GLY A 10 7.04 3.79 -8.29
C GLY A 10 5.65 3.40 -8.80
N ARG A 11 5.36 2.09 -8.92
CA ARG A 11 4.02 1.59 -9.28
C ARG A 11 2.97 1.96 -8.25
N ALA A 12 3.30 1.83 -6.97
CA ALA A 12 2.40 2.17 -5.87
C ALA A 12 2.07 3.67 -5.85
N GLN A 13 3.07 4.53 -6.03
CA GLN A 13 2.87 5.98 -6.11
C GLN A 13 2.03 6.37 -7.33
N ALA A 14 2.31 5.78 -8.49
CA ALA A 14 1.51 5.99 -9.69
C ALA A 14 0.06 5.51 -9.52
N LEU A 15 -0.14 4.38 -8.82
CA LEU A 15 -1.47 3.86 -8.52
C LEU A 15 -2.23 4.77 -7.54
N ALA A 16 -1.57 5.23 -6.48
CA ALA A 16 -2.14 6.17 -5.53
C ALA A 16 -2.53 7.50 -6.20
N GLY A 17 -1.73 7.98 -7.16
CA GLY A 17 -2.01 9.20 -7.92
C GLY A 17 -3.21 9.13 -8.86
N ARG A 18 -3.78 7.93 -9.11
CA ARG A 18 -5.01 7.77 -9.89
C ARG A 18 -6.27 8.14 -9.10
N TYR A 19 -6.15 8.25 -7.78
CA TYR A 19 -7.27 8.55 -6.89
C TYR A 19 -7.20 10.00 -6.41
N PRO A 20 -8.30 10.76 -6.47
CA PRO A 20 -8.33 12.13 -5.95
C PRO A 20 -8.07 12.18 -4.44
N GLU A 21 -8.44 11.12 -3.72
CA GLU A 21 -8.13 10.94 -2.31
C GLU A 21 -7.25 9.69 -2.11
N ARG A 22 -6.09 9.86 -1.45
CA ARG A 22 -5.14 8.75 -1.24
C ARG A 22 -5.73 7.58 -0.44
N ARG A 23 -6.65 7.84 0.49
CA ARG A 23 -7.36 6.80 1.26
C ARG A 23 -8.17 5.85 0.38
N SER A 24 -8.66 6.31 -0.77
CA SER A 24 -9.40 5.46 -1.71
C SER A 24 -8.49 4.48 -2.45
N ALA A 25 -7.17 4.69 -2.43
CA ALA A 25 -6.18 3.80 -3.03
C ALA A 25 -5.79 2.63 -2.11
N VAL A 26 -6.32 2.52 -0.88
CA VAL A 26 -5.93 1.47 0.09
C VAL A 26 -6.11 0.06 -0.46
N GLY A 27 -7.30 -0.28 -0.98
CA GLY A 27 -7.56 -1.61 -1.54
C GLY A 27 -6.62 -1.97 -2.69
N PRO A 28 -6.48 -1.13 -3.73
CA PRO A 28 -5.52 -1.34 -4.81
C PRO A 28 -4.06 -1.47 -4.35
N LEU A 29 -3.63 -0.66 -3.39
CA LEU A 29 -2.28 -0.70 -2.83
C LEU A 29 -2.03 -1.95 -1.98
N LEU A 30 -3.03 -2.38 -1.20
CA LEU A 30 -2.98 -3.64 -0.45
C LEU A 30 -2.89 -4.82 -1.39
N TYR A 31 -3.69 -4.82 -2.46
CA TYR A 31 -3.61 -5.88 -3.48
C TYR A 31 -2.22 -5.95 -4.12
N LEU A 32 -1.61 -4.79 -4.43
CA LEU A 32 -0.24 -4.72 -4.95
C LEU A 32 0.78 -5.30 -3.95
N ALA A 33 0.65 -4.94 -2.67
CA ALA A 33 1.50 -5.45 -1.59
C ALA A 33 1.36 -6.97 -1.45
N MET A 34 0.13 -7.47 -1.42
CA MET A 34 -0.18 -8.90 -1.30
C MET A 34 0.38 -9.70 -2.47
N LYS A 35 0.28 -9.15 -3.69
CA LYS A 35 0.81 -9.80 -4.89
C LYS A 35 2.35 -9.91 -4.85
N HIS A 36 3.04 -8.90 -4.32
CA HIS A 36 4.49 -8.93 -4.17
C HIS A 36 4.94 -9.89 -3.06
N ASP A 37 4.28 -9.84 -1.90
CA ASP A 37 4.67 -10.60 -0.72
C ASP A 37 4.13 -12.05 -0.70
N GLY A 38 3.27 -12.42 -1.67
CA GLY A 38 2.58 -13.71 -1.70
C GLY A 38 1.43 -13.84 -0.69
N GLY A 39 1.03 -12.74 -0.07
CA GLY A 39 -0.03 -12.69 0.94
C GLY A 39 -0.04 -11.36 1.70
N LEU A 40 -1.01 -11.20 2.60
CA LEU A 40 -1.09 -10.00 3.42
C LEU A 40 -0.04 -10.06 4.54
N THR A 41 0.95 -9.18 4.49
CA THR A 41 1.99 -9.06 5.52
C THR A 41 1.84 -7.78 6.32
N ALA A 42 2.30 -7.79 7.58
CA ALA A 42 2.36 -6.58 8.39
C ALA A 42 3.26 -5.50 7.78
N ALA A 43 4.30 -5.89 7.03
CA ALA A 43 5.18 -4.96 6.33
C ALA A 43 4.45 -4.26 5.17
N GLY A 44 3.73 -5.02 4.35
CA GLY A 44 2.90 -4.49 3.27
C GLY A 44 1.83 -3.53 3.79
N VAL A 45 1.09 -3.91 4.84
CA VAL A 45 0.09 -3.05 5.49
C VAL A 45 0.69 -1.73 5.97
N ARG A 46 1.85 -1.77 6.66
CA ARG A 46 2.52 -0.55 7.13
C ARG A 46 2.93 0.34 5.96
N ARG A 47 3.43 -0.24 4.86
CA ARG A 47 3.83 0.55 3.69
C ARG A 47 2.64 1.22 3.01
N VAL A 48 1.51 0.53 2.89
CA VAL A 48 0.27 1.13 2.38
C VAL A 48 -0.22 2.25 3.31
N ALA A 49 -0.13 2.06 4.62
CA ALA A 49 -0.48 3.08 5.60
C ALA A 49 0.35 4.36 5.42
N GLU A 50 1.68 4.22 5.28
CA GLU A 50 2.60 5.32 4.99
C GLU A 50 2.26 6.05 3.68
N LEU A 51 1.95 5.31 2.60
CA LEU A 51 1.60 5.88 1.30
C LEU A 51 0.27 6.62 1.28
N THR A 52 -0.68 6.16 2.09
CA THR A 52 -2.04 6.71 2.14
C THR A 52 -2.23 7.76 3.23
N GLY A 53 -1.26 7.89 4.15
CA GLY A 53 -1.36 8.76 5.32
C GLY A 53 -2.32 8.23 6.39
N LEU A 54 -2.61 6.93 6.37
CA LEU A 54 -3.47 6.26 7.32
C LEU A 54 -2.63 5.51 8.37
N THR A 55 -3.29 5.04 9.42
CA THR A 55 -2.68 4.08 10.36
C THR A 55 -2.78 2.65 9.83
N PRO A 56 -1.86 1.74 10.21
CA PRO A 56 -1.97 0.32 9.86
C PRO A 56 -3.30 -0.31 10.26
N ALA A 57 -3.86 0.09 11.41
CA ALA A 57 -5.15 -0.40 11.89
C ALA A 57 -6.31 0.04 10.99
N GLN A 58 -6.29 1.29 10.51
CA GLN A 58 -7.28 1.79 9.55
C GLN A 58 -7.17 1.05 8.22
N VAL A 59 -5.95 0.73 7.76
CA VAL A 59 -5.72 -0.03 6.53
C VAL A 59 -6.24 -1.48 6.64
N GLN A 60 -6.11 -2.10 7.82
CA GLN A 60 -6.62 -3.46 8.07
C GLN A 60 -8.14 -3.53 8.20
N GLY A 61 -8.81 -2.41 8.50
CA GLY A 61 -10.25 -2.33 8.63
C GLY A 61 -11.01 -2.01 7.32
N VAL A 62 -10.30 -1.92 6.19
CA VAL A 62 -10.88 -1.66 4.85
C VAL A 62 -11.36 -2.94 4.19
#